data_AF-A0A316UNV8-F1
#
_entry.id   AF-A0A316UNV8-F1
#
_cell.length_a   1.000
_cell.length_b   1.000
_cell.length_c   1.000
_cell.angle_alpha   90.00
_cell.angle_beta   90.00
_cell.angle_gamma   90.00
#
_symmetry.space_group_name_H-M   'P 1'
#
loop_
_entity.id
_entity.type
_entity.pdbx_description
1 polymer ?
#
loop_
_entity_poly.entity_id
_entity_poly.type
_entity_poly.pdbx_seq_one_letter_code
_entity_poly.pdbx_strand_id
1 'polypeptide(L)'
;MYNFTGVAPVHRALCGVRLDNSLSFASPSPYNLPPTCFNDVVLVPLASWIFYIALLAWIIAAARVRSSASPVAPLQRYRQRSGVGAGKGRGHLARTKTAGVVIYTLLIIASLLMNILEIVRLALVKPNTRGVGLLPFTLASILIVLIIIHIPLSTRMRPWTSAATLLFWCASIAMTSVKLRVLALMMEPEPRYGSEYLDSDQQIDVGVIVGLYAIFVIVEVIRMPMAWREARRPQAGGAGEEDKGSV
;
A
#
# COMPACT_ATOMS: atom_id res chain seq x y z
N MET A 1 -19.09 8.00 37.68
CA MET A 1 -18.38 9.26 37.43
C MET A 1 -16.98 9.13 38.03
N TYR A 2 -15.96 8.92 37.21
CA TYR A 2 -14.57 8.91 37.66
C TYR A 2 -14.02 10.34 37.51
N ASN A 3 -13.61 10.95 38.62
CA ASN A 3 -12.91 12.24 38.63
C ASN A 3 -11.47 12.03 38.12
N PHE A 4 -11.26 12.23 36.82
CA PHE A 4 -9.93 12.40 36.24
C PHE A 4 -9.41 13.82 36.55
N THR A 5 -9.16 14.10 37.83
CA THR A 5 -8.54 15.35 38.27
C THR A 5 -7.06 15.10 38.53
N GLY A 6 -6.18 15.53 37.62
CA GLY A 6 -4.77 15.82 37.98
C GLY A 6 -3.65 15.39 37.04
N VAL A 7 -3.91 14.68 35.93
CA VAL A 7 -2.82 14.32 35.01
C VAL A 7 -2.63 15.44 33.99
N ALA A 8 -1.60 16.27 34.21
CA ALA A 8 -1.20 17.28 33.24
C ALA A 8 -0.81 16.59 31.91
N PRO A 9 -1.25 17.13 30.76
CA PRO A 9 -0.94 16.52 29.48
C PRO A 9 0.57 16.58 29.22
N VAL A 10 1.18 15.41 28.95
CA VAL A 10 2.61 15.29 28.64
C VAL A 10 2.83 15.40 27.14
N HIS A 11 3.72 16.30 26.74
CA HIS A 11 4.06 16.51 25.33
C HIS A 11 5.08 15.46 24.87
N ARG A 12 4.75 14.68 23.84
CA ARG A 12 5.74 13.87 23.10
C ARG A 12 5.88 14.42 21.69
N ALA A 13 7.10 14.58 21.19
CA ALA A 13 7.37 15.17 19.88
C ALA A 13 6.62 14.46 18.73
N LEU A 14 6.42 13.14 18.83
CA LEU A 14 5.78 12.32 17.79
C LEU A 14 4.25 12.24 17.89
N CYS A 15 3.68 12.39 19.08
CA CYS A 15 2.26 12.14 19.36
C CYS A 15 1.50 13.36 19.87
N GLY A 16 2.18 14.48 20.07
CA GLY A 16 1.56 15.75 20.43
C GLY A 16 1.08 15.78 21.88
N VAL A 17 -0.12 16.35 22.06
CA VAL A 17 -0.83 16.44 23.34
C VAL A 17 -1.98 15.42 23.32
N ARG A 18 -1.78 14.24 23.94
CA ARG A 18 -2.79 13.18 24.08
C ARG A 18 -2.79 12.66 25.52
N LEU A 19 -3.95 12.25 26.03
CA LEU A 19 -4.10 11.74 27.40
C LEU A 19 -3.19 10.52 27.64
N ASP A 20 -3.15 9.63 26.64
CA ASP A 20 -2.36 8.39 26.64
C ASP A 20 -0.83 8.60 26.59
N ASN A 21 -0.34 9.81 26.32
CA ASN A 21 1.11 10.06 26.25
C ASN A 21 1.82 9.93 27.59
N SER A 22 1.08 10.00 28.69
CA SER A 22 1.59 9.71 30.02
C SER A 22 1.84 8.20 30.24
N LEU A 23 1.20 7.34 29.45
CA LEU A 23 1.31 5.89 29.56
C LEU A 23 2.50 5.36 28.73
N SER A 24 3.11 4.27 29.20
CA SER A 24 4.09 3.52 28.40
C SER A 24 3.40 2.82 27.23
N PHE A 25 4.11 2.61 26.12
CA PHE A 25 3.59 1.86 24.96
C PHE A 25 3.14 0.43 25.31
N ALA A 26 3.72 -0.15 26.37
CA ALA A 26 3.39 -1.48 26.86
C ALA A 26 2.43 -1.47 28.08
N SER A 27 1.99 -0.28 28.53
CA SER A 27 1.07 -0.20 29.66
C SER A 27 -0.34 -0.54 29.21
N PRO A 28 -1.07 -1.42 29.91
CA PRO A 28 -2.49 -1.56 29.67
C PRO A 28 -3.14 -0.20 29.94
N SER A 29 -3.81 0.34 28.93
CA SER A 29 -4.79 1.40 29.13
C SER A 29 -5.85 0.90 30.12
N PRO A 30 -6.48 1.79 30.91
CA PRO A 30 -7.65 1.42 31.72
C PRO A 30 -8.77 0.72 30.90
N TYR A 31 -8.74 0.85 29.57
CA TYR A 31 -9.69 0.24 28.64
C TYR A 31 -9.16 -0.98 27.89
N ASN A 32 -7.99 -1.54 28.25
CA ASN A 32 -7.32 -2.65 27.54
C ASN A 32 -7.09 -2.40 26.04
N LEU A 33 -7.02 -1.14 25.63
CA LEU A 33 -6.79 -0.72 24.25
C LEU A 33 -5.36 -0.23 24.07
N PRO A 34 -4.72 -0.50 22.92
CA PRO A 34 -3.42 0.08 22.63
C PRO A 34 -3.56 1.60 22.57
N PRO A 35 -2.61 2.35 23.15
CA PRO A 35 -2.68 3.81 23.17
C PRO A 35 -2.70 4.33 21.72
N THR A 36 -3.49 5.37 21.46
CA THR A 36 -3.69 5.86 20.07
C THR A 36 -2.36 6.26 19.39
N CYS A 37 -1.39 6.75 20.17
CA CYS A 37 -0.02 7.03 19.73
C CYS A 37 0.72 5.79 19.21
N PHE A 38 0.54 4.63 19.85
CA PHE A 38 1.12 3.36 19.38
C PHE A 38 0.55 2.97 18.01
N ASN A 39 -0.75 3.19 17.80
CA ASN A 39 -1.37 2.87 16.53
C ASN A 39 -0.81 3.71 15.37
N ASP A 40 -0.65 5.02 15.57
CA ASP A 40 -0.16 5.93 14.52
C ASP A 40 1.36 5.80 14.27
N VAL A 41 2.15 5.38 15.28
CA VAL A 41 3.63 5.30 15.20
C VAL A 41 4.11 3.90 14.81
N VAL A 42 3.48 2.85 15.34
CA VAL A 42 3.95 1.47 15.21
C VAL A 42 3.02 0.66 14.33
N LEU A 43 1.72 0.64 14.65
CA LEU A 43 0.77 -0.29 14.02
C LEU A 43 0.53 0.04 12.55
N VAL A 44 0.16 1.29 12.24
CA VAL A 44 -0.16 1.73 10.87
C VAL A 44 1.07 1.63 9.94
N PRO A 45 2.26 2.11 10.34
CA PRO A 45 3.47 1.98 9.52
C PRO A 45 3.98 0.53 9.39
N LEU A 46 3.53 -0.41 10.23
CA LEU A 46 3.99 -1.81 10.18
C LEU A 46 3.78 -2.43 8.79
N ALA A 47 2.63 -2.16 8.17
CA ALA A 47 2.33 -2.64 6.82
C ALA A 47 3.37 -2.16 5.79
N SER A 48 3.81 -0.90 5.90
CA SER A 48 4.85 -0.31 5.07
C SER A 48 6.24 -0.91 5.35
N TRP A 49 6.58 -1.17 6.61
CA TRP A 49 7.84 -1.83 6.95
C TRP A 49 7.92 -3.23 6.35
N ILE A 50 6.85 -4.01 6.49
CA ILE A 50 6.73 -5.35 5.87
C ILE A 50 6.90 -5.24 4.36
N PHE A 51 6.25 -4.26 3.74
CA PHE A 51 6.37 -4.03 2.29
C PHE A 51 7.80 -3.68 1.87
N TYR A 52 8.49 -2.79 2.57
CA TYR A 52 9.87 -2.41 2.24
C TYR A 52 10.85 -3.56 2.42
N ILE A 53 10.69 -4.37 3.46
CA ILE A 53 11.51 -5.58 3.67
C ILE A 53 11.26 -6.57 2.53
N ALA A 54 9.99 -6.82 2.16
CA ALA A 54 9.65 -7.71 1.06
C ALA A 54 10.22 -7.21 -0.29
N LEU A 55 10.12 -5.91 -0.54
CA LEU A 55 10.65 -5.27 -1.74
C LEU A 55 12.19 -5.37 -1.79
N LEU A 56 12.87 -5.08 -0.67
CA LEU A 56 14.32 -5.14 -0.57
C LEU A 56 14.84 -6.57 -0.75
N ALA A 57 14.25 -7.54 -0.07
CA ALA A 57 14.58 -8.96 -0.21
C ALA A 57 14.45 -9.42 -1.67
N TRP A 58 13.40 -8.94 -2.35
CA TRP A 58 13.18 -9.21 -3.76
C TRP A 58 14.22 -8.53 -4.68
N ILE A 59 14.56 -7.26 -4.44
CA ILE A 59 15.60 -6.55 -5.23
C ILE A 59 16.93 -7.30 -5.12
N ILE A 60 17.30 -7.73 -3.91
CA ILE A 60 18.53 -8.51 -3.66
C ILE A 60 18.49 -9.84 -4.42
N ALA A 61 17.39 -10.57 -4.34
CA ALA A 61 17.23 -11.84 -5.07
C ALA A 61 17.32 -11.64 -6.59
N ALA A 62 16.69 -10.59 -7.12
CA ALA A 62 16.73 -10.26 -8.54
C ALA A 62 18.14 -9.86 -9.01
N ALA A 63 18.89 -9.10 -8.19
CA ALA A 63 20.26 -8.70 -8.50
C ALA A 63 21.20 -9.92 -8.59
N ARG A 64 21.07 -10.88 -7.67
CA ARG A 64 21.87 -12.12 -7.66
C ARG A 64 21.63 -13.02 -8.87
N VAL A 65 20.40 -13.08 -9.37
CA VAL A 65 20.09 -13.86 -10.59
C VAL A 65 20.66 -13.18 -11.85
N ARG A 66 20.78 -11.86 -11.83
CA ARG A 66 21.27 -11.07 -12.97
C ARG A 66 22.79 -11.20 -13.16
N SER A 67 23.55 -11.34 -12.09
CA SER A 67 25.02 -11.52 -12.16
C SER A 67 25.44 -12.87 -12.75
N SER A 68 24.52 -13.84 -12.83
CA SER A 68 24.79 -15.18 -13.40
C SER A 68 24.40 -15.31 -14.88
N ALA A 69 23.84 -14.27 -15.50
CA ALA A 69 23.41 -14.31 -16.90
C ALA A 69 24.42 -13.57 -17.80
N SER A 70 25.09 -14.32 -18.68
CA SER A 70 26.00 -13.82 -19.71
C SER A 70 25.32 -12.77 -20.63
N PRO A 71 26.01 -11.69 -21.06
CA PRO A 71 25.40 -10.56 -21.74
C PRO A 71 25.20 -10.86 -23.24
N VAL A 72 24.27 -11.74 -23.58
CA VAL A 72 23.89 -11.95 -24.99
C VAL A 72 22.76 -10.99 -25.37
N ALA A 73 23.18 -9.91 -26.02
CA ALA A 73 22.48 -8.97 -26.91
C ALA A 73 20.97 -8.69 -26.67
N PRO A 74 20.60 -7.50 -26.13
CA PRO A 74 19.22 -7.07 -25.93
C PRO A 74 18.49 -6.60 -27.22
N LEU A 75 19.18 -6.56 -28.37
CA LEU A 75 18.65 -5.98 -29.61
C LEU A 75 17.68 -6.89 -30.38
N GLN A 76 17.64 -8.20 -30.12
CA GLN A 76 16.74 -9.12 -30.83
C GLN A 76 15.29 -9.11 -30.28
N ARG A 77 15.06 -8.66 -29.04
CA ARG A 77 13.72 -8.66 -28.42
C ARG A 77 12.82 -7.50 -28.84
N TYR A 78 13.36 -6.43 -29.41
CA TYR A 78 12.54 -5.30 -29.86
C TYR A 78 11.74 -5.62 -31.13
N ARG A 79 12.26 -6.50 -32.00
CA ARG A 79 11.64 -6.80 -33.31
C ARG A 79 10.51 -7.82 -33.26
N GLN A 80 10.45 -8.67 -32.23
CA GLN A 80 9.45 -9.76 -32.15
C GLN A 80 8.08 -9.35 -31.57
N ARG A 81 7.92 -8.14 -31.03
CA ARG A 81 6.64 -7.70 -30.45
C ARG A 81 5.69 -7.01 -31.44
N SER A 82 6.14 -6.77 -32.67
CA SER A 82 5.41 -5.96 -33.67
C SER A 82 4.53 -6.77 -34.63
N GLY A 83 4.51 -8.11 -34.55
CA GLY A 83 3.92 -8.90 -35.63
C GLY A 83 3.27 -10.22 -35.23
N VAL A 84 2.33 -10.25 -34.26
CA VAL A 84 1.39 -11.38 -34.17
C VAL A 84 0.00 -10.93 -33.66
N GLY A 85 -0.96 -10.89 -34.59
CA GLY A 85 -2.37 -11.17 -34.30
C GLY A 85 -3.29 -9.97 -34.00
N ALA A 86 -3.53 -9.11 -35.00
CA ALA A 86 -4.69 -8.23 -35.05
C ALA A 86 -5.97 -9.03 -35.34
N GLY A 87 -6.47 -9.76 -34.34
CA GLY A 87 -7.80 -10.37 -34.39
C GLY A 87 -8.88 -9.31 -34.12
N LYS A 88 -9.87 -9.19 -35.00
CA LYS A 88 -10.99 -8.21 -34.95
C LYS A 88 -11.78 -8.20 -33.62
N GLY A 89 -11.71 -9.26 -32.80
CA GLY A 89 -12.34 -9.31 -31.46
C GLY A 89 -11.50 -8.73 -30.30
N ARG A 90 -10.25 -8.31 -30.56
CA ARG A 90 -9.27 -7.90 -29.52
C ARG A 90 -9.41 -6.43 -29.12
N GLY A 91 -10.12 -5.61 -29.89
CA GLY A 91 -10.29 -4.17 -29.64
C GLY A 91 -11.11 -3.86 -28.38
N HIS A 92 -12.19 -4.59 -28.13
CA HIS A 92 -13.02 -4.39 -26.93
C HIS A 92 -12.26 -4.79 -25.65
N LEU A 93 -11.58 -5.95 -25.68
CA LEU A 93 -10.78 -6.42 -24.54
C LEU A 93 -9.54 -5.53 -24.28
N ALA A 94 -8.96 -4.93 -25.31
CA ALA A 94 -7.87 -3.96 -25.15
C ALA A 94 -8.39 -2.67 -24.49
N ARG A 95 -9.55 -2.16 -24.91
CA ARG A 95 -10.17 -0.96 -24.32
C ARG A 95 -10.55 -1.16 -22.85
N THR A 96 -11.14 -2.30 -22.49
CA THR A 96 -11.50 -2.58 -21.08
C THR A 96 -10.27 -2.73 -20.20
N LYS A 97 -9.18 -3.32 -20.71
CA LYS A 97 -7.90 -3.39 -19.99
C LYS A 97 -7.31 -2.02 -19.72
N THR A 98 -7.28 -1.14 -20.71
CA THR A 98 -6.78 0.23 -20.54
C THR A 98 -7.65 1.01 -19.55
N ALA A 99 -8.99 0.93 -19.68
CA ALA A 99 -9.91 1.58 -18.75
C ALA A 99 -9.72 1.09 -17.30
N GLY A 100 -9.56 -0.23 -17.09
CA GLY A 100 -9.31 -0.78 -15.75
C GLY A 100 -8.00 -0.29 -15.12
N VAL A 101 -6.94 -0.12 -15.91
CA VAL A 101 -5.68 0.47 -15.43
C VAL A 101 -5.87 1.93 -15.04
N VAL A 102 -6.56 2.73 -15.86
CA VAL A 102 -6.85 4.14 -15.55
C VAL A 102 -7.66 4.27 -14.27
N ILE A 103 -8.76 3.50 -14.14
CA ILE A 103 -9.60 3.50 -12.94
C ILE A 103 -8.78 3.09 -11.70
N TYR A 104 -7.97 2.05 -11.80
CA TYR A 104 -7.12 1.60 -10.70
C TYR A 104 -6.11 2.67 -10.27
N THR A 105 -5.46 3.34 -11.22
CA THR A 105 -4.57 4.47 -10.95
C THR A 105 -5.30 5.62 -10.27
N LEU A 106 -6.50 5.99 -10.75
CA LEU A 106 -7.32 7.03 -10.13
C LEU A 106 -7.71 6.68 -8.70
N LEU A 107 -8.06 5.42 -8.43
CA LEU A 107 -8.37 4.95 -7.08
C LEU A 107 -7.14 5.04 -6.15
N ILE A 108 -5.94 4.70 -6.64
CA ILE A 108 -4.70 4.86 -5.85
C ILE A 108 -4.43 6.33 -5.55
N ILE A 109 -4.62 7.23 -6.51
CA ILE A 109 -4.50 8.68 -6.30
C ILE A 109 -5.54 9.15 -5.28
N ALA A 110 -6.79 8.71 -5.38
CA ALA A 110 -7.82 9.03 -4.40
C ALA A 110 -7.43 8.54 -3.00
N SER A 111 -6.86 7.34 -2.88
CA SER A 111 -6.34 6.83 -1.62
C SER A 111 -5.18 7.67 -1.07
N LEU A 112 -4.27 8.15 -1.92
CA LEU A 112 -3.21 9.08 -1.51
C LEU A 112 -3.80 10.38 -0.97
N LEU A 113 -4.76 10.96 -1.69
CA LEU A 113 -5.43 12.20 -1.26
C LEU A 113 -6.19 12.01 0.05
N MET A 114 -6.88 10.89 0.25
CA MET A 114 -7.55 10.59 1.52
C MET A 114 -6.57 10.49 2.70
N ASN A 115 -5.41 9.84 2.51
CA ASN A 115 -4.38 9.80 3.54
C ASN A 115 -3.79 11.21 3.82
N ILE A 116 -3.60 12.04 2.79
CA ILE A 116 -3.16 13.43 2.94
C ILE A 116 -4.22 14.24 3.70
N LEU A 117 -5.50 14.10 3.37
CA LEU A 117 -6.59 14.79 4.06
C LEU A 117 -6.66 14.40 5.54
N GLU A 118 -6.50 13.12 5.88
CA GLU A 118 -6.41 12.67 7.26
C GLU A 118 -5.23 13.35 7.99
N ILE A 119 -4.04 13.35 7.38
CA ILE A 119 -2.83 13.98 7.95
C ILE A 119 -3.04 15.48 8.16
N VAL A 120 -3.56 16.18 7.16
CA VAL A 120 -3.79 17.63 7.20
C VAL A 120 -4.85 17.96 8.25
N ARG A 121 -5.96 17.21 8.30
CA ARG A 121 -7.00 17.40 9.31
C ARG A 121 -6.46 17.17 10.72
N LEU A 122 -5.65 16.13 10.93
CA LEU A 122 -4.99 15.88 12.21
C LEU A 122 -4.00 17.00 12.59
N ALA A 123 -3.27 17.55 11.61
CA ALA A 123 -2.31 18.63 11.83
C ALA A 123 -2.98 19.98 12.11
N LEU A 124 -4.16 20.23 11.54
CA LEU A 124 -4.88 21.51 11.64
C LEU A 124 -5.77 21.62 12.88
N VAL A 125 -5.96 20.55 13.67
CA VAL A 125 -6.67 20.64 14.95
C VAL A 125 -5.92 21.56 15.91
N LYS A 126 -6.30 22.84 15.93
CA LYS A 126 -5.94 23.81 16.99
C LYS A 126 -6.79 23.52 18.22
N PRO A 127 -6.28 23.68 19.46
CA PRO A 127 -5.01 24.25 19.90
C PRO A 127 -3.92 23.21 20.25
N ASN A 128 -4.24 21.92 20.13
CA ASN A 128 -3.35 20.81 20.50
C ASN A 128 -2.89 20.10 19.23
N THR A 129 -1.67 20.37 18.78
CA THR A 129 -1.04 19.65 17.65
C THR A 129 -0.94 18.16 17.99
N ARG A 130 -1.99 17.39 17.69
CA ARG A 130 -1.93 15.93 17.79
C ARG A 130 -0.87 15.50 16.78
N GLY A 131 0.18 14.87 17.28
CA GLY A 131 1.33 14.53 16.46
C GLY A 131 0.89 13.69 15.27
N VAL A 132 1.41 14.04 14.10
CA VAL A 132 1.17 13.33 12.82
C VAL A 132 1.83 11.93 12.82
N GLY A 133 2.60 11.59 13.86
CA GLY A 133 3.22 10.28 14.02
C GLY A 133 4.06 9.89 12.80
N LEU A 134 4.00 8.61 12.44
CA LEU A 134 4.64 8.06 11.23
C LEU A 134 3.64 7.80 10.08
N LEU A 135 2.46 8.44 10.11
CA LEU A 135 1.52 8.42 8.97
C LEU A 135 2.15 8.76 7.60
N PRO A 136 3.11 9.71 7.43
CA PRO A 136 3.69 9.96 6.11
C PRO A 136 4.44 8.75 5.53
N PHE A 137 4.76 7.74 6.35
CA PHE A 137 5.42 6.52 5.89
C PHE A 137 4.49 5.62 5.07
N THR A 138 3.19 5.55 5.41
CA THR A 138 2.20 4.83 4.60
C THR A 138 2.00 5.52 3.26
N LEU A 139 1.98 6.86 3.27
CA LEU A 139 1.92 7.68 2.05
C LEU A 139 3.09 7.35 1.10
N ALA A 140 4.32 7.25 1.62
CA ALA A 140 5.48 6.86 0.84
C ALA A 140 5.33 5.45 0.22
N SER A 141 4.73 4.49 0.94
CA SER A 141 4.50 3.14 0.39
C SER A 141 3.48 3.14 -0.74
N ILE A 142 2.37 3.88 -0.57
CA ILE A 142 1.36 4.02 -1.63
C ILE A 142 1.97 4.69 -2.87
N LEU A 143 2.83 5.69 -2.68
CA LEU A 143 3.56 6.33 -3.78
C LEU A 143 4.48 5.34 -4.50
N ILE A 144 5.19 4.48 -3.78
CA ILE A 144 6.03 3.43 -4.37
C ILE A 144 5.17 2.44 -5.16
N VAL A 145 4.01 2.02 -4.65
CA VAL A 145 3.08 1.16 -5.38
C VAL A 145 2.59 1.84 -6.67
N LEU A 146 2.24 3.12 -6.60
CA LEU A 146 1.84 3.91 -7.76
C LEU A 146 2.95 3.91 -8.84
N ILE A 147 4.19 4.14 -8.43
CA ILE A 147 5.37 4.10 -9.31
C ILE A 147 5.56 2.70 -9.93
N ILE A 148 5.52 1.64 -9.10
CA ILE A 148 5.71 0.25 -9.55
C ILE A 148 4.69 -0.15 -10.62
N ILE A 149 3.44 0.32 -10.52
CA ILE A 149 2.38 0.02 -11.49
C ILE A 149 2.66 0.65 -12.86
N HIS A 150 3.36 1.79 -12.90
CA HIS A 150 3.65 2.54 -14.13
C HIS A 150 4.98 2.13 -14.78
N ILE A 151 5.87 1.46 -14.03
CA ILE A 151 7.14 0.99 -14.58
C ILE A 151 6.94 -0.30 -15.37
N PRO A 152 7.45 -0.40 -16.62
CA PRO A 152 7.42 -1.64 -17.39
C PRO A 152 8.38 -2.67 -16.78
N LEU A 153 7.87 -3.55 -15.92
CA LEU A 153 8.62 -4.65 -15.33
C LEU A 153 8.66 -5.88 -16.27
N SER A 154 9.74 -6.65 -16.18
CA SER A 154 9.87 -7.94 -16.87
C SER A 154 8.73 -8.89 -16.49
N THR A 155 8.27 -9.72 -17.44
CA THR A 155 7.21 -10.71 -17.22
C THR A 155 7.53 -11.69 -16.09
N ARG A 156 8.83 -11.98 -15.87
CA ARG A 156 9.32 -12.83 -14.77
C ARG A 156 9.23 -12.13 -13.40
N MET A 157 9.31 -10.80 -13.38
CA MET A 157 9.33 -9.97 -12.17
C MET A 157 7.94 -9.57 -11.71
N ARG A 158 7.00 -9.42 -12.66
CA ARG A 158 5.59 -9.11 -12.44
C ARG A 158 4.86 -9.95 -11.37
N PRO A 159 5.00 -11.29 -11.29
CA PRO A 159 4.32 -12.07 -10.26
C PRO A 159 4.79 -11.75 -8.84
N TRP A 160 6.07 -11.41 -8.67
CA TRP A 160 6.65 -11.08 -7.38
C TRP A 160 6.25 -9.70 -6.89
N THR A 161 6.28 -8.70 -7.77
CA THR A 161 5.81 -7.35 -7.42
C THR A 161 4.31 -7.32 -7.14
N SER A 162 3.53 -8.13 -7.87
CA SER A 162 2.11 -8.35 -7.61
C SER A 162 1.87 -8.97 -6.22
N ALA A 163 2.62 -10.01 -5.86
CA ALA A 163 2.54 -10.63 -4.54
C ALA A 163 2.93 -9.67 -3.40
N ALA A 164 4.00 -8.88 -3.57
CA ALA A 164 4.40 -7.88 -2.58
C ALA A 164 3.36 -6.77 -2.41
N THR A 165 2.76 -6.31 -3.52
CA THR A 165 1.67 -5.31 -3.51
C THR A 165 0.42 -5.86 -2.84
N LEU A 166 0.05 -7.12 -3.12
CA LEU A 166 -1.06 -7.79 -2.46
C LEU A 166 -0.84 -7.90 -0.94
N LEU A 167 0.36 -8.33 -0.53
CA LEU A 167 0.72 -8.42 0.89
C LEU A 167 0.61 -7.06 1.58
N PHE A 168 1.11 -6.00 0.92
CA PHE A 168 1.00 -4.63 1.43
C PHE A 168 -0.46 -4.22 1.62
N TRP A 169 -1.33 -4.44 0.64
CA TRP A 169 -2.75 -4.07 0.77
C TRP A 169 -3.46 -4.87 1.86
N CYS A 170 -3.22 -6.18 1.96
CA CYS A 170 -3.78 -7.01 3.03
C CYS A 170 -3.34 -6.54 4.42
N ALA A 171 -2.03 -6.29 4.60
CA ALA A 171 -1.50 -5.77 5.85
C ALA A 171 -2.06 -4.38 6.16
N SER A 172 -2.21 -3.53 5.14
CA SER A 172 -2.75 -2.18 5.30
C SER A 172 -4.20 -2.23 5.78
N ILE A 173 -5.06 -3.06 5.17
CA ILE A 173 -6.45 -3.28 5.66
C ILE A 173 -6.44 -3.73 7.12
N ALA A 174 -5.64 -4.73 7.47
CA ALA A 174 -5.64 -5.29 8.81
C ALA A 174 -5.27 -4.22 9.85
N MET A 175 -4.19 -3.47 9.62
CA MET A 175 -3.72 -2.45 10.55
C MET A 175 -4.66 -1.23 10.62
N THR A 176 -5.20 -0.77 9.48
CA THR A 176 -6.16 0.36 9.49
C THR A 176 -7.52 -0.03 10.07
N SER A 177 -7.94 -1.29 9.93
CA SER A 177 -9.16 -1.79 10.59
C SER A 177 -9.02 -1.82 12.10
N VAL A 178 -7.86 -2.22 12.62
CA VAL A 178 -7.58 -2.13 14.07
C VAL A 178 -7.59 -0.67 14.53
N LYS A 179 -6.96 0.24 13.78
CA LYS A 179 -7.03 1.68 14.08
C LYS A 179 -8.48 2.20 14.10
N LEU A 180 -9.29 1.84 13.11
CA LEU A 180 -10.70 2.21 13.05
C LEU A 180 -11.48 1.69 14.26
N ARG A 181 -11.23 0.43 14.66
CA ARG A 181 -11.86 -0.16 15.84
C ARG A 181 -11.46 0.56 17.12
N VAL A 182 -10.19 0.91 17.27
CA VAL A 182 -9.71 1.66 18.45
C VAL A 182 -10.33 3.06 18.48
N LEU A 183 -10.43 3.74 17.33
CA LEU A 183 -11.11 5.04 17.25
C LEU A 183 -12.58 4.95 17.65
N ALA A 184 -13.29 3.89 17.25
CA ALA A 184 -14.68 3.66 17.65
C ALA A 184 -14.84 3.50 19.16
N LEU A 185 -13.89 2.81 19.82
CA LEU A 185 -13.93 2.61 21.26
C LEU A 185 -13.48 3.84 22.06
N MET A 186 -12.71 4.74 21.46
CA MET A 186 -12.22 5.96 22.11
C MET A 186 -13.19 7.14 22.04
N MET A 187 -14.32 7.03 21.33
CA MET A 187 -15.33 8.10 21.27
C MET A 187 -15.95 8.42 22.63
N GLU A 188 -16.12 7.42 23.49
CA GLU A 188 -16.72 7.60 24.82
C GLU A 188 -15.74 8.20 25.87
N PRO A 189 -14.47 7.73 25.99
CA PRO A 189 -13.57 8.21 27.02
C PRO A 189 -12.88 9.57 26.74
N GLU A 190 -12.71 9.98 25.48
CA GLU A 190 -12.08 11.27 25.13
C GLU A 190 -12.86 11.98 24.01
N PRO A 191 -14.14 12.36 24.23
CA PRO A 191 -14.95 12.93 23.17
C PRO A 191 -14.43 14.32 22.78
N ARG A 192 -14.23 14.55 21.47
CA ARG A 192 -13.79 15.84 20.93
C ARG A 192 -14.94 16.83 20.75
N TYR A 193 -15.61 17.19 21.83
CA TYR A 193 -16.63 18.25 21.78
C TYR A 193 -15.96 19.61 21.57
N GLY A 194 -16.33 20.31 20.49
CA GLY A 194 -15.87 21.68 20.19
C GLY A 194 -14.58 21.80 19.37
N SER A 195 -14.02 20.70 18.84
CA SER A 195 -12.94 20.78 17.85
C SER A 195 -13.50 20.80 16.42
N GLU A 196 -12.77 21.42 15.49
CA GLU A 196 -13.13 21.48 14.07
C GLU A 196 -13.15 20.09 13.38
N TYR A 197 -12.48 19.09 13.96
CA TYR A 197 -12.43 17.72 13.43
C TYR A 197 -13.01 16.71 14.41
N LEU A 198 -14.29 16.42 14.21
CA LEU A 198 -15.07 15.48 15.02
C LEU A 198 -14.56 14.04 14.87
N ASP A 199 -14.67 13.24 15.92
CA ASP A 199 -14.28 11.83 15.89
C ASP A 199 -15.09 11.02 14.85
N SER A 200 -16.34 11.43 14.60
CA SER A 200 -17.19 10.87 13.54
C SER A 200 -16.58 11.04 12.15
N ASP A 201 -16.05 12.22 11.86
CA ASP A 201 -15.47 12.54 10.55
C ASP A 201 -14.18 11.76 10.35
N GLN A 202 -13.38 11.64 11.42
CA GLN A 202 -12.17 10.81 11.41
C GLN A 202 -12.48 9.33 11.15
N GLN A 203 -13.54 8.79 11.75
CA GLN A 203 -13.94 7.40 11.49
C GLN A 203 -14.41 7.18 10.06
N ILE A 204 -15.15 8.14 9.49
CA ILE A 204 -15.59 8.08 8.10
C ILE A 204 -14.37 8.12 7.16
N ASP A 205 -13.43 9.05 7.38
CA ASP A 205 -12.22 9.16 6.56
C ASP A 205 -11.40 7.86 6.59
N VAL A 206 -11.13 7.32 7.77
CA VAL A 206 -10.39 6.06 7.95
C VAL A 206 -11.19 4.88 7.37
N GLY A 207 -12.51 4.85 7.54
CA GLY A 207 -13.39 3.84 6.97
C GLY A 207 -13.36 3.82 5.44
N VAL A 208 -13.36 4.98 4.80
CA VAL A 208 -13.19 5.11 3.34
C VAL A 208 -11.83 4.58 2.89
N ILE A 209 -10.75 4.89 3.64
CA ILE A 209 -9.42 4.36 3.35
C ILE A 209 -9.41 2.82 3.43
N VAL A 210 -10.03 2.21 4.45
CA VAL A 210 -10.16 0.75 4.56
C VAL A 210 -10.93 0.17 3.37
N GLY A 211 -12.03 0.80 2.97
CA GLY A 211 -12.82 0.40 1.80
C GLY A 211 -12.02 0.44 0.50
N LEU A 212 -11.23 1.51 0.28
CA LEU A 212 -10.34 1.62 -0.88
C LEU A 212 -9.28 0.51 -0.88
N TYR A 213 -8.67 0.22 0.27
CA TYR A 213 -7.70 -0.88 0.38
C TYR A 213 -8.33 -2.24 0.09
N ALA A 214 -9.58 -2.48 0.52
CA ALA A 214 -10.31 -3.71 0.18
C ALA A 214 -10.51 -3.88 -1.32
N ILE A 215 -10.86 -2.79 -2.02
CA ILE A 215 -10.94 -2.80 -3.49
C ILE A 215 -9.58 -3.15 -4.11
N PHE A 216 -8.47 -2.61 -3.58
CA PHE A 216 -7.13 -2.95 -4.07
C PHE A 216 -6.76 -4.40 -3.86
N VAL A 217 -7.11 -5.00 -2.71
CA VAL A 217 -6.93 -6.45 -2.49
C VAL A 217 -7.71 -7.25 -3.52
N ILE A 218 -8.97 -6.92 -3.77
CA ILE A 218 -9.80 -7.62 -4.77
C ILE A 218 -9.16 -7.53 -6.16
N VAL A 219 -8.75 -6.32 -6.58
CA VAL A 219 -8.10 -6.11 -7.87
C VAL A 219 -6.79 -6.91 -7.98
N GLU A 220 -5.97 -6.92 -6.93
CA GLU A 220 -4.67 -7.59 -6.97
C GLU A 220 -4.80 -9.12 -6.90
N VAL A 221 -5.77 -9.65 -6.14
CA VAL A 221 -6.14 -11.08 -6.14
C VAL A 221 -6.58 -11.53 -7.53
N ILE A 222 -7.31 -10.71 -8.28
CA ILE A 222 -7.71 -11.02 -9.65
C ILE A 222 -6.51 -10.95 -10.61
N ARG A 223 -5.60 -9.97 -10.43
CA ARG A 223 -4.42 -9.78 -11.29
C ARG A 223 -3.34 -10.84 -11.11
N MET A 224 -3.14 -11.32 -9.89
CA MET A 224 -2.04 -12.21 -9.53
C MET A 224 -2.04 -13.55 -10.31
N PRO A 225 -3.16 -14.27 -10.48
CA PRO A 225 -3.24 -15.45 -11.34
C PRO A 225 -2.90 -15.17 -12.80
N MET A 226 -3.26 -13.99 -13.33
CA MET A 226 -2.93 -13.60 -14.70
C MET A 226 -1.42 -13.41 -14.86
N ALA A 227 -0.77 -12.72 -13.92
CA ALA A 227 0.67 -12.53 -13.91
C ALA A 227 1.43 -13.86 -13.78
N TRP A 228 0.93 -14.79 -12.95
CA TRP A 228 1.50 -16.13 -12.81
C TRP A 228 1.38 -16.96 -14.09
N ARG A 229 0.22 -16.90 -14.76
CA ARG A 229 0.01 -17.60 -16.04
C ARG A 229 0.92 -17.05 -17.13
N GLU A 230 1.13 -15.74 -17.19
CA GLU A 230 2.06 -15.11 -18.15
C GLU A 230 3.51 -15.54 -17.91
N ALA A 231 3.95 -15.63 -16.66
CA ALA A 231 5.31 -16.03 -16.31
C ALA A 231 5.62 -17.50 -16.64
N ARG A 232 4.61 -18.38 -16.64
CA ARG A 232 4.76 -19.82 -16.94
C ARG A 232 4.72 -20.15 -18.43
N ARG A 233 4.38 -19.20 -19.32
CA ARG A 233 4.35 -19.48 -20.76
C ARG A 233 5.78 -19.71 -21.25
N PRO A 234 6.12 -20.90 -21.77
CA PRO A 234 7.44 -21.15 -22.34
C PRO A 234 7.69 -20.16 -23.49
N GLN A 235 8.89 -19.60 -23.56
CA GLN A 235 9.33 -18.78 -24.70
C GLN A 235 9.50 -19.71 -25.91
N ALA A 236 8.40 -19.98 -26.61
CA ALA A 236 8.33 -20.93 -27.72
C ALA A 236 8.98 -20.40 -29.02
N GLY A 237 10.16 -19.77 -28.97
CA GLY A 237 10.71 -19.05 -30.12
C GLY A 237 12.23 -19.04 -30.26
N GLY A 238 12.94 -20.07 -29.78
CA GLY A 238 14.42 -20.12 -29.86
C GLY A 238 15.01 -21.40 -30.47
N ALA A 239 14.20 -22.34 -30.96
CA ALA A 239 14.69 -23.57 -31.57
C ALA A 239 14.07 -23.72 -32.96
N GLY A 240 14.84 -23.45 -34.01
CA GLY A 240 14.42 -23.73 -35.38
C GLY A 240 14.87 -22.74 -36.43
N GLU A 241 16.14 -22.34 -36.43
CA GLU A 241 16.78 -21.85 -37.67
C GLU A 241 18.28 -22.14 -37.61
N GLU A 242 18.61 -23.42 -37.38
CA GLU A 242 19.92 -23.96 -37.72
C GLU A 242 19.67 -25.08 -38.72
N ASP A 243 20.37 -24.97 -39.84
CA ASP A 243 20.59 -26.00 -40.86
C ASP A 243 19.54 -26.15 -41.98
N LYS A 244 19.85 -25.52 -43.12
CA LYS A 244 19.86 -26.16 -44.46
C LYS A 244 20.52 -25.21 -45.45
N GLY A 245 21.85 -25.31 -45.55
CA GLY A 245 22.64 -24.50 -46.46
C GLY A 245 23.95 -25.17 -46.89
N SER A 246 23.88 -26.43 -47.30
CA SER A 246 24.94 -27.12 -48.05
C SER A 246 24.31 -27.85 -49.23
N VAL A 247 24.47 -27.29 -50.45
CA VAL A 247 24.85 -27.98 -51.70
C VAL A 247 25.51 -26.93 -52.59
#